data_AF-A0AAW3IPK9-F1
#
_entry.id   AF-A0AAW3IPK9-F1
#
_cell.length_a   1.000
_cell.length_b   1.000
_cell.length_c   1.000
_cell.angle_alpha   90.00
_cell.angle_beta   90.00
_cell.angle_gamma   90.00
#
_symmetry.space_group_name_H-M   'P 1'
#
loop_
_entity.id
_entity.type
_entity.pdbx_description
1 polymer ?
#
loop_
_entity_poly.entity_id
_entity_poly.type
_entity_poly.pdbx_seq_one_letter_code
_entity_poly.pdbx_strand_id
1 'polypeptide(L)'
;MNKTEILLGNLQIGEATEFILSIAPDWPMIILTAIVGFTSFWTSRALVKVTRQNQTAISQSKQAEIRLAWQKELRNSLAEMSASCLVVNTKANSKPEYESSNEYFNDWQKILILNSKVNLLLTSESEDVKALKSLVDDMVFTAISTKDADKDFTSYLVAMEDMAKVVLENEWSRIKRNLGK
;
A
#
# COMPACT_ATOMS: atom_id res chain seq x y z
N MET A 1 -88.40 37.53 9.42
CA MET A 1 -87.22 36.86 10.01
C MET A 1 -86.26 37.92 10.52
N ASN A 2 -85.57 37.56 11.59
CA ASN A 2 -84.91 38.43 12.57
C ASN A 2 -83.87 39.43 12.03
N LYS A 3 -83.85 40.60 12.67
CA LYS A 3 -82.67 41.46 12.82
C LYS A 3 -81.60 40.73 13.64
N THR A 4 -80.33 40.87 13.27
CA THR A 4 -79.24 40.96 14.26
C THR A 4 -78.11 41.81 13.65
N GLU A 5 -77.95 43.01 14.21
CA GLU A 5 -76.79 43.89 14.05
C GLU A 5 -75.61 43.33 14.85
N ILE A 6 -74.37 43.50 14.37
CA ILE A 6 -73.28 43.95 15.24
C ILE A 6 -72.46 45.00 14.51
N LEU A 7 -72.66 46.26 14.91
CA LEU A 7 -71.77 47.40 14.78
C LEU A 7 -71.09 47.60 16.14
N LEU A 8 -69.77 47.46 16.21
CA LEU A 8 -68.87 48.04 17.22
C LEU A 8 -67.51 48.18 16.52
N GLY A 9 -66.88 49.33 16.30
CA GLY A 9 -67.17 50.70 16.67
C GLY A 9 -66.33 51.63 15.78
N ASN A 10 -66.88 52.82 15.62
CA ASN A 10 -66.54 53.92 14.74
C ASN A 10 -65.23 54.62 15.15
N LEU A 11 -64.28 54.82 14.22
CA LEU A 11 -63.57 56.10 14.01
C LEU A 11 -62.65 56.07 12.78
N GLN A 12 -63.22 56.58 11.70
CA GLN A 12 -62.68 57.44 10.63
C GLN A 12 -61.20 57.36 10.20
N ILE A 13 -61.04 56.97 8.93
CA ILE A 13 -60.33 57.66 7.83
C ILE A 13 -58.98 58.29 8.17
N GLY A 14 -57.91 57.65 7.72
CA GLY A 14 -56.61 58.29 7.54
C GLY A 14 -55.51 57.29 7.25
N GLU A 15 -55.08 57.28 5.98
CA GLU A 15 -53.85 56.66 5.48
C GLU A 15 -53.83 55.14 5.30
N ALA A 16 -53.46 54.77 4.06
CA ALA A 16 -53.07 53.43 3.69
C ALA A 16 -51.80 53.04 4.47
N THR A 17 -51.96 52.46 5.66
CA THR A 17 -50.88 51.70 6.27
C THR A 17 -50.84 50.34 5.61
N GLU A 18 -50.07 50.30 4.52
CA GLU A 18 -49.29 49.15 4.11
C GLU A 18 -48.76 48.47 5.39
N PHE A 19 -49.37 47.36 5.81
CA PHE A 19 -48.77 46.49 6.83
C PHE A 19 -47.57 45.81 6.17
N ILE A 20 -46.50 46.56 6.01
CA ILE A 20 -45.17 46.02 5.87
C ILE A 20 -44.91 45.37 7.22
N LEU A 21 -45.20 44.06 7.31
CA LEU A 21 -44.60 43.19 8.31
C LEU A 21 -43.09 43.22 8.03
N SER A 22 -42.46 44.28 8.51
CA SER A 22 -41.02 44.40 8.60
C SER A 22 -40.60 43.36 9.62
N ILE A 23 -40.43 42.12 9.14
CA ILE A 23 -39.59 41.14 9.81
C ILE A 23 -38.15 41.63 9.58
N ALA A 24 -37.84 42.80 10.15
CA ALA A 24 -36.47 43.19 10.37
C ALA A 24 -35.92 42.10 11.31
N PRO A 25 -34.86 41.38 10.93
CA PRO A 25 -34.32 40.36 11.81
C PRO A 25 -33.88 41.07 13.09
N ASP A 26 -34.56 40.75 14.20
CA ASP A 26 -34.18 41.24 15.51
C ASP A 26 -32.70 40.91 15.75
N TRP A 27 -31.96 41.83 16.37
CA TRP A 27 -30.53 41.66 16.66
C TRP A 27 -30.16 40.29 17.27
N PRO A 28 -30.96 39.70 18.18
CA PRO A 28 -30.79 38.31 18.64
C PRO A 28 -30.76 37.24 17.54
N MET A 29 -31.59 37.36 16.50
CA MET A 29 -31.68 36.40 15.41
C MET A 29 -30.45 36.48 14.48
N ILE A 30 -29.92 37.70 14.29
CA ILE A 30 -28.66 37.92 13.56
C ILE A 30 -27.49 37.27 14.30
N ILE A 31 -27.44 37.43 15.63
CA ILE A 31 -26.40 36.82 16.48
C ILE A 31 -26.48 35.29 16.43
N LEU A 32 -27.68 34.72 16.55
CA LEU A 32 -27.90 33.27 16.43
C LEU A 32 -27.44 32.73 15.08
N THR A 33 -27.79 33.40 13.99
CA THR A 33 -27.39 33.01 12.63
C THR A 33 -25.88 33.10 12.44
N ALA A 34 -25.23 34.14 12.99
CA ALA A 34 -23.78 34.29 12.96
C ALA A 34 -23.06 33.18 13.75
N ILE A 35 -23.59 32.81 14.93
CA ILE A 35 -23.04 31.70 15.74
C ILE A 35 -23.13 30.38 14.95
N VAL A 36 -24.29 30.07 14.37
CA VAL A 36 -24.49 28.83 13.59
C VAL A 36 -23.55 28.78 12.37
N GLY A 37 -23.39 29.91 11.67
CA GLY A 37 -22.46 30.04 10.56
C GLY A 37 -21.01 29.81 10.99
N PHE A 38 -20.60 30.39 12.13
CA PHE A 38 -19.26 30.24 12.67
C PHE A 38 -19.00 28.80 13.15
N THR A 39 -19.92 28.19 13.88
CA THR A 39 -19.79 26.78 14.32
C THR A 39 -19.68 25.84 13.13
N SER A 40 -20.45 26.07 12.06
CA SER A 40 -20.40 25.26 10.83
C SER A 40 -19.06 25.39 10.09
N PHE A 41 -18.46 26.58 10.10
CA PHE A 41 -17.13 26.80 9.55
C PHE A 41 -16.05 26.04 10.33
N TRP A 42 -16.10 26.09 11.67
CA TRP A 42 -15.15 25.39 12.52
C TRP A 42 -15.27 23.87 12.41
N THR A 43 -16.49 23.34 12.44
CA THR A 43 -16.72 21.89 12.28
C THR A 43 -16.27 21.39 10.91
N SER A 44 -16.53 22.16 9.84
CA SER A 44 -16.05 21.82 8.49
C SER A 44 -14.52 21.79 8.43
N ARG A 45 -13.84 22.78 9.03
CA ARG A 45 -12.37 22.81 9.09
C ARG A 45 -11.78 21.66 9.91
N ALA A 46 -12.41 21.32 11.03
CA ALA A 46 -12.05 20.18 11.86
C ALA A 46 -12.22 18.86 11.10
N LEU A 47 -13.36 18.69 10.40
CA LEU A 47 -13.64 17.51 9.59
C LEU A 47 -12.62 17.32 8.47
N VAL A 48 -12.24 18.40 7.77
CA VAL A 48 -11.19 18.36 6.73
C VAL A 48 -9.85 17.91 7.33
N LYS A 49 -9.49 18.41 8.52
CA LYS A 49 -8.25 18.02 9.19
C LYS A 49 -8.26 16.53 9.57
N VAL A 50 -9.34 16.05 10.19
CA VAL A 50 -9.50 14.64 10.56
C VAL A 50 -9.51 13.74 9.32
N THR A 51 -10.21 14.14 8.25
CA THR A 51 -10.26 13.39 6.99
C THR A 51 -8.90 13.27 6.35
N ARG A 52 -8.12 14.36 6.29
CA ARG A 52 -6.75 14.34 5.77
C ARG A 52 -5.84 13.43 6.59
N GLN A 53 -5.96 13.48 7.92
CA GLN A 53 -5.19 12.60 8.81
C GLN A 53 -5.54 11.13 8.57
N ASN A 54 -6.84 10.80 8.50
CA ASN A 54 -7.32 9.44 8.22
C ASN A 54 -6.87 8.94 6.84
N GLN A 55 -6.98 9.76 5.79
CA GLN A 55 -6.53 9.41 4.44
C GLN A 55 -5.03 9.12 4.41
N THR A 56 -4.24 9.92 5.12
CA THR A 56 -2.78 9.72 5.22
C THR A 56 -2.47 8.39 5.94
N ALA A 57 -3.13 8.12 7.07
CA ALA A 57 -2.95 6.88 7.81
C ALA A 57 -3.36 5.64 6.99
N ILE A 58 -4.50 5.70 6.30
CA ILE A 58 -4.96 4.63 5.41
C ILE A 58 -3.97 4.42 4.25
N SER A 59 -3.48 5.50 3.64
CA SER A 59 -2.50 5.42 2.56
C SER A 59 -1.20 4.76 3.02
N GLN A 60 -0.67 5.14 4.18
CA GLN A 60 0.52 4.53 4.79
C GLN A 60 0.29 3.04 5.09
N SER A 61 -0.86 2.68 5.66
CA SER A 61 -1.22 1.29 5.94
C SER A 61 -1.28 0.45 4.66
N LYS A 62 -1.92 0.95 3.59
CA LYS A 62 -1.99 0.26 2.30
C LYS A 62 -0.60 0.10 1.67
N GLN A 63 0.25 1.11 1.76
CA GLN A 63 1.61 1.02 1.26
C GLN A 63 2.42 -0.04 2.02
N ALA A 64 2.27 -0.13 3.34
CA ALA A 64 2.88 -1.17 4.16
C ALA A 64 2.39 -2.57 3.78
N GLU A 65 1.09 -2.73 3.52
CA GLU A 65 0.49 -4.00 3.07
C GLU A 65 1.07 -4.46 1.72
N ILE A 66 1.18 -3.55 0.74
CA ILE A 66 1.80 -3.85 -0.56
C ILE A 66 3.26 -4.29 -0.38
N ARG A 67 4.02 -3.61 0.48
CA ARG A 67 5.42 -3.99 0.75
C ARG A 67 5.53 -5.34 1.47
N LEU A 68 4.62 -5.64 2.40
CA LEU A 68 4.55 -6.95 3.04
C LEU A 68 4.24 -8.07 2.04
N ALA A 69 3.31 -7.83 1.12
CA ALA A 69 2.99 -8.76 0.04
C ALA A 69 4.21 -9.01 -0.85
N TRP A 70 4.90 -7.93 -1.25
CA TRP A 70 6.15 -8.01 -2.00
C TRP A 70 7.24 -8.81 -1.26
N GLN A 71 7.46 -8.58 0.04
CA GLN A 71 8.42 -9.35 0.84
C GLN A 71 8.10 -10.84 0.88
N LYS A 72 6.82 -11.18 1.05
CA LYS A 72 6.35 -12.57 1.05
C LYS A 72 6.59 -13.22 -0.31
N GLU A 73 6.30 -12.50 -1.40
CA GLU A 73 6.51 -13.01 -2.74
C GLU A 73 7.99 -13.20 -3.07
N LEU A 74 8.86 -12.25 -2.67
CA LEU A 74 10.31 -12.37 -2.83
C LEU A 74 10.85 -13.59 -2.07
N ARG A 75 10.46 -13.74 -0.79
CA ARG A 75 10.89 -14.89 0.02
C ARG A 75 10.48 -16.22 -0.61
N ASN A 76 9.23 -16.33 -1.06
CA ASN A 76 8.75 -17.54 -1.72
C ASN A 76 9.48 -17.83 -3.03
N SER A 77 9.74 -16.79 -3.84
CA SER A 77 10.40 -16.94 -5.14
C SER A 77 11.87 -17.33 -4.97
N LEU A 78 12.58 -16.75 -4.01
CA LEU A 78 13.96 -17.13 -3.67
C LEU A 78 14.04 -18.58 -3.14
N ALA A 79 13.08 -18.98 -2.29
CA ALA A 79 13.02 -20.35 -1.77
C ALA A 79 12.74 -21.38 -2.88
N GLU A 80 11.82 -21.07 -3.80
CA GLU A 80 11.53 -21.97 -4.92
C GLU A 80 12.72 -22.06 -5.89
N MET A 81 13.38 -20.92 -6.15
CA MET A 81 14.55 -20.85 -7.02
C MET A 81 15.74 -21.63 -6.46
N SER A 82 16.08 -21.41 -5.19
CA SER A 82 17.16 -22.14 -4.50
C SER A 82 16.89 -23.64 -4.49
N ALA A 83 15.66 -24.07 -4.19
CA ALA A 83 15.28 -25.47 -4.25
C ALA A 83 15.44 -26.05 -5.67
N SER A 84 15.01 -25.33 -6.70
CA SER A 84 15.20 -25.76 -8.10
C SER A 84 16.68 -25.85 -8.48
N CYS A 85 17.51 -24.89 -8.07
CA CYS A 85 18.96 -24.93 -8.32
C CYS A 85 19.62 -26.11 -7.60
N LEU A 86 19.23 -26.37 -6.35
CA LEU A 86 19.73 -27.51 -5.58
C LEU A 86 19.36 -28.86 -6.24
N VAL A 87 18.14 -28.97 -6.77
CA VAL A 87 17.70 -30.17 -7.50
C VAL A 87 18.54 -30.37 -8.76
N VAL A 88 18.78 -29.32 -9.55
CA VAL A 88 19.63 -29.40 -10.75
C VAL A 88 21.05 -29.80 -10.38
N ASN A 89 21.67 -29.13 -9.41
CA ASN A 89 23.03 -29.45 -8.94
C ASN A 89 23.13 -30.92 -8.49
N THR A 90 22.17 -31.37 -7.67
CA THR A 90 22.15 -32.76 -7.16
C THR A 90 21.98 -33.78 -8.28
N LYS A 91 21.07 -33.53 -9.23
CA LYS A 91 20.85 -34.43 -10.37
C LYS A 91 22.06 -34.47 -11.31
N ALA A 92 22.67 -33.32 -11.58
CA ALA A 92 23.87 -33.22 -12.42
C ALA A 92 25.04 -34.01 -11.83
N ASN A 93 25.22 -33.96 -10.51
CA ASN A 93 26.29 -34.72 -9.83
C ASN A 93 25.98 -36.21 -9.70
N SER A 94 24.69 -36.58 -9.59
CA SER A 94 24.29 -37.99 -9.40
C SER A 94 24.12 -38.76 -10.71
N LYS A 95 23.86 -38.07 -11.83
CA LYS A 95 23.52 -38.69 -13.13
C LYS A 95 24.30 -37.99 -14.25
N PRO A 96 25.38 -38.60 -14.77
CA PRO A 96 26.21 -37.99 -15.83
C PRO A 96 25.45 -37.66 -17.12
N GLU A 97 24.39 -38.42 -17.44
CA GLU A 97 23.58 -38.21 -18.66
C GLU A 97 22.51 -37.11 -18.50
N TYR A 98 22.33 -36.59 -17.28
CA TYR A 98 21.26 -35.65 -16.96
C TYR A 98 21.30 -34.38 -17.81
N GLU A 99 22.48 -33.78 -18.01
CA GLU A 99 22.64 -32.55 -18.81
C GLU A 99 22.14 -32.68 -20.26
N SER A 100 22.22 -33.90 -20.81
CA SER A 100 21.76 -34.20 -22.17
C SER A 100 20.27 -34.57 -22.25
N SER A 101 19.61 -34.68 -21.10
CA SER A 101 18.22 -35.13 -21.00
C SER A 101 17.21 -33.98 -21.17
N ASN A 102 16.01 -34.31 -21.64
CA ASN A 102 14.88 -33.37 -21.64
C ASN A 102 14.50 -32.91 -20.23
N GLU A 103 14.82 -33.69 -19.19
CA GLU A 103 14.56 -33.33 -17.80
C GLU A 103 15.38 -32.11 -17.38
N TYR A 104 16.65 -32.04 -17.81
CA TYR A 104 17.50 -30.88 -17.56
C TYR A 104 16.96 -29.61 -18.18
N PHE A 105 16.47 -29.66 -19.43
CA PHE A 105 15.89 -28.50 -20.09
C PHE A 105 14.63 -27.98 -19.37
N ASN A 106 13.79 -28.88 -18.87
CA ASN A 106 12.60 -28.49 -18.09
C ASN A 106 12.97 -27.83 -16.77
N ASP A 107 13.91 -28.42 -16.03
CA ASP A 107 14.36 -27.88 -14.75
C ASP A 107 15.10 -26.53 -14.96
N TRP A 108 15.87 -26.41 -16.05
CA TRP A 108 16.52 -25.16 -16.44
C TRP A 108 15.53 -24.07 -16.82
N GLN A 109 14.50 -24.39 -17.62
CA GLN A 109 13.42 -23.46 -17.95
C GLN A 109 12.74 -22.93 -16.68
N LYS A 110 12.51 -23.82 -15.69
CA LYS A 110 11.94 -23.42 -14.40
C LYS A 110 12.86 -22.43 -13.67
N ILE A 111 14.17 -22.69 -13.62
CA ILE A 111 15.14 -21.78 -13.01
C ILE A 111 15.14 -20.42 -13.71
N LEU A 112 15.10 -20.37 -15.04
CA LEU A 112 15.07 -19.11 -15.79
C LEU A 112 13.82 -18.27 -15.49
N ILE A 113 12.66 -18.91 -15.40
CA ILE A 113 11.40 -18.24 -15.04
C ILE A 113 11.51 -17.65 -13.63
N LEU A 114 12.04 -18.43 -12.68
CA LEU A 114 12.21 -17.99 -11.30
C LEU A 114 13.26 -16.88 -11.17
N ASN A 115 14.37 -16.96 -11.91
CA ASN A 115 15.39 -15.91 -11.92
C ASN A 115 14.83 -14.59 -12.46
N SER A 116 14.08 -14.64 -13.56
CA SER A 116 13.38 -13.48 -14.11
C SER A 116 12.40 -12.89 -13.09
N LYS A 117 11.61 -13.74 -12.42
CA LYS A 117 10.69 -13.31 -11.38
C LYS A 117 11.39 -12.61 -10.21
N VAL A 118 12.49 -13.19 -9.70
CA VAL A 118 13.28 -12.61 -8.61
C VAL A 118 13.87 -11.26 -9.04
N ASN A 119 14.45 -11.18 -10.23
CA ASN A 119 15.01 -9.94 -10.77
C ASN A 119 13.97 -8.82 -10.95
N LEU A 120 12.73 -9.18 -11.33
CA LEU A 120 11.61 -8.24 -11.40
C LEU A 120 11.12 -7.79 -10.02
N LEU A 121 11.25 -8.61 -8.97
CA LEU A 121 10.90 -8.21 -7.61
C LEU A 121 11.99 -7.33 -6.99
N LEU A 122 13.25 -7.56 -7.34
CA LEU A 122 14.40 -6.78 -6.86
C LEU A 122 14.58 -5.48 -7.67
N THR A 123 13.58 -4.61 -7.72
CA THR A 123 13.65 -3.37 -8.52
C THR A 123 14.50 -2.25 -7.91
N SER A 124 14.84 -2.35 -6.62
CA SER A 124 15.62 -1.32 -5.93
C SER A 124 17.08 -1.30 -6.39
N GLU A 125 17.68 -0.11 -6.45
CA GLU A 125 19.10 0.06 -6.75
C GLU A 125 19.99 0.14 -5.50
N SER A 126 19.47 -0.19 -4.32
CA SER A 126 20.30 -0.24 -3.10
C SER A 126 21.44 -1.24 -3.25
N GLU A 127 22.57 -0.96 -2.60
CA GLU A 127 23.75 -1.82 -2.63
C GLU A 127 23.43 -3.25 -2.20
N ASP A 128 22.64 -3.43 -1.12
CA ASP A 128 22.19 -4.75 -0.65
C ASP A 128 21.42 -5.52 -1.74
N VAL A 129 20.59 -4.83 -2.53
CA VAL A 129 19.77 -5.47 -3.57
C VAL A 129 20.64 -5.81 -4.79
N LYS A 130 21.62 -4.96 -5.13
CA LYS A 130 22.62 -5.26 -6.17
C LYS A 130 23.47 -6.46 -5.78
N ALA A 131 23.91 -6.53 -4.52
CA ALA A 131 24.66 -7.66 -3.98
C ALA A 131 23.82 -8.95 -4.02
N LEU A 132 22.55 -8.89 -3.60
CA LEU A 132 21.64 -10.03 -3.68
C LEU A 132 21.45 -10.51 -5.13
N LYS A 133 21.28 -9.60 -6.08
CA LYS A 133 21.17 -9.95 -7.51
C LYS A 133 22.40 -10.69 -8.02
N SER A 134 23.59 -10.15 -7.71
CA SER A 134 24.85 -10.81 -8.08
C SER A 134 24.91 -12.22 -7.52
N LEU A 135 24.61 -12.39 -6.21
CA LEU A 135 24.61 -13.71 -5.57
C LEU A 135 23.58 -14.67 -6.17
N VAL A 136 22.42 -14.17 -6.59
CA VAL A 136 21.42 -14.97 -7.29
C VAL A 136 21.96 -15.45 -8.65
N ASP A 137 22.55 -14.56 -9.43
CA ASP A 137 23.12 -14.91 -10.73
C ASP A 137 24.31 -15.87 -10.59
N ASP A 138 25.18 -15.66 -9.59
CA ASP A 138 26.31 -16.54 -9.28
C ASP A 138 25.84 -17.92 -8.81
N MET A 139 24.80 -17.99 -7.98
CA MET A 139 24.19 -19.25 -7.56
C MET A 139 23.58 -20.00 -8.75
N VAL A 140 22.88 -19.31 -9.65
CA VAL A 140 22.30 -19.92 -10.85
C VAL A 140 23.40 -20.42 -11.79
N PHE A 141 24.46 -19.63 -11.98
CA PHE A 141 25.60 -20.00 -12.82
C PHE A 141 26.38 -21.20 -12.25
N THR A 142 26.58 -21.27 -10.95
CA THR A 142 27.26 -22.40 -10.31
C THR A 142 26.41 -23.66 -10.30
N ALA A 143 25.08 -23.55 -10.16
CA ALA A 143 24.17 -24.70 -10.21
C ALA A 143 24.20 -25.44 -11.56
N ILE A 144 24.59 -24.76 -12.64
CA ILE A 144 24.65 -25.32 -14.00
C ILE A 144 26.07 -25.72 -14.44
N SER A 145 27.11 -25.33 -13.70
CA SER A 145 28.50 -25.55 -14.10
C SER A 145 29.05 -26.83 -13.48
N THR A 146 28.90 -27.98 -14.14
CA THR A 146 29.34 -29.29 -13.59
C THR A 146 30.85 -29.49 -13.43
N LYS A 147 31.68 -28.57 -13.92
CA LYS A 147 33.14 -28.78 -13.94
C LYS A 147 33.88 -28.48 -12.63
N ASP A 148 33.33 -27.68 -11.71
CA ASP A 148 34.03 -27.28 -10.48
C ASP A 148 33.10 -27.01 -9.26
N ALA A 149 31.80 -27.35 -9.33
CA ALA A 149 30.76 -26.58 -8.62
C ALA A 149 30.35 -26.96 -7.19
N ASP A 150 30.66 -28.13 -6.64
CA ASP A 150 29.89 -28.59 -5.47
C ASP A 150 30.19 -27.80 -4.16
N LYS A 151 31.45 -27.38 -3.96
CA LYS A 151 31.82 -26.52 -2.82
C LYS A 151 31.39 -25.07 -3.01
N ASP A 152 31.34 -24.62 -4.25
CA ASP A 152 31.06 -23.22 -4.56
C ASP A 152 29.54 -22.96 -4.55
N PHE A 153 28.72 -23.88 -5.07
CA PHE A 153 27.27 -23.74 -5.09
C PHE A 153 26.67 -23.60 -3.69
N THR A 154 27.05 -24.48 -2.75
CA THR A 154 26.53 -24.42 -1.37
C THR A 154 26.92 -23.11 -0.68
N SER A 155 28.12 -22.61 -0.96
CA SER A 155 28.61 -21.34 -0.42
C SER A 155 27.80 -20.16 -0.96
N TYR A 156 27.52 -20.12 -2.26
CA TYR A 156 26.66 -19.11 -2.88
C TYR A 156 25.22 -19.19 -2.39
N LEU A 157 24.68 -20.40 -2.20
CA LEU A 157 23.33 -20.60 -1.65
C LEU A 157 23.21 -19.97 -0.25
N VAL A 158 24.15 -20.27 0.65
CA VAL A 158 24.18 -19.72 2.01
C VAL A 158 24.34 -18.19 1.98
N ALA A 159 25.27 -17.68 1.16
CA ALA A 159 25.49 -16.25 1.03
C ALA A 159 24.23 -15.53 0.49
N MET A 160 23.54 -16.11 -0.50
CA MET A 160 22.29 -15.60 -1.04
C MET A 160 21.20 -15.56 0.03
N GLU A 161 21.02 -16.64 0.81
CA GLU A 161 20.04 -16.68 1.90
C GLU A 161 20.30 -15.63 2.98
N ASP A 162 21.56 -15.43 3.37
CA ASP A 162 21.93 -14.45 4.37
C ASP A 162 21.73 -13.01 3.86
N MET A 163 22.12 -12.74 2.61
CA MET A 163 21.85 -11.44 1.99
C MET A 163 20.35 -11.19 1.83
N ALA A 164 19.57 -12.22 1.49
CA ALA A 164 18.11 -12.12 1.41
C ALA A 164 17.50 -11.77 2.76
N LYS A 165 17.98 -12.34 3.87
CA LYS A 165 17.55 -11.96 5.23
C LYS A 165 17.85 -10.48 5.51
N VAL A 166 19.04 -10.00 5.15
CA VAL A 166 19.42 -8.59 5.33
C VAL A 166 18.49 -7.65 4.55
N VAL A 167 18.25 -7.93 3.25
CA VAL A 167 17.34 -7.13 2.42
C VAL A 167 15.93 -7.12 2.99
N LEU A 168 15.41 -8.29 3.40
CA LEU A 168 14.07 -8.40 3.96
C LEU A 168 13.94 -7.68 5.31
N GLU A 169 14.94 -7.74 6.18
CA GLU A 169 14.92 -7.05 7.48
C GLU A 169 15.06 -5.53 7.32
N ASN A 170 15.90 -5.07 6.38
CA ASN A 170 16.04 -3.66 6.06
C ASN A 170 14.72 -3.07 5.54
N GLU A 171 14.02 -3.79 4.66
CA GLU A 171 12.71 -3.37 4.18
C GLU A 171 11.63 -3.47 5.27
N TRP A 172 11.71 -4.45 6.15
CA TRP A 172 10.80 -4.57 7.29
C TRP A 172 10.95 -3.40 8.27
N SER A 173 12.19 -3.01 8.56
CA SER A 173 12.50 -1.84 9.36
C SER A 173 11.99 -0.55 8.72
N ARG A 174 12.05 -0.43 7.39
CA ARG A 174 11.44 0.69 6.65
C ARG A 174 9.91 0.71 6.76
N ILE A 175 9.26 -0.45 6.73
CA ILE A 175 7.81 -0.57 6.93
C ILE A 175 7.41 -0.13 8.35
N LYS A 176 8.10 -0.62 9.38
CA LYS A 176 7.86 -0.25 10.79
C LYS A 176 7.95 1.26 11.00
N ARG A 177 9.05 1.87 10.55
CA ARG A 177 9.27 3.33 10.61
C ARG A 177 8.14 4.11 9.93
N ASN A 178 7.65 3.64 8.78
CA ASN A 178 6.58 4.30 8.04
C ASN A 178 5.20 4.19 8.73
N LEU A 179 5.01 3.18 9.58
CA LEU A 179 3.81 3.00 10.39
C LEU A 179 3.89 3.72 11.75
N GLY A 180 5.00 4.41 12.03
CA GLY A 180 5.23 5.08 13.31
C GLY A 180 5.41 4.11 14.48
N LYS A 181 5.89 2.89 14.20
CA LYS A 181 6.17 1.83 15.19
C LYS A 181 7.65 1.50 15.26
#